data_AF-B5VV34-F1
#
_entry.id   AF-B5VV34-F1
#
_cell.length_a   1.000
_cell.length_b   1.000
_cell.length_c   1.000
_cell.angle_alpha   90.00
_cell.angle_beta   90.00
_cell.angle_gamma   90.00
#
_symmetry.space_group_name_H-M   'P 1'
#
loop_
_entity.id
_entity.type
_entity.pdbx_description
1 polymer ?
#
loop_
_entity_poly.entity_id
_entity_poly.type
_entity_poly.pdbx_seq_one_letter_code
_entity_poly.pdbx_strand_id
1 'polypeptide(L)'
;MLLLLLILGLVTYLVLRQSVTRITRTPVWILWLVMMAPAFIWTGWVIIYGKQTPIPALLVIIPFIVCPCLYWVLVHIGRQYPTPEDAGSETDSSVSETTKTPEPVSPISQSEETKLRACFPWSVFPLHDVEYRPQAVICRGQLRSQPDIAYQTVREKIEANFGDRFLVIFQRDLSDKPLFALVPNPQRHPDAPPKSDQDLLSQPLLALALMVITLFTTTVAGSTIMGISNQDWQDDPSLLLTGFPYAVALMAILGVHELCHYLTARHHQIQVTPPYFIPVPFFLGTFGAFIQTRSPYPHRRALFDVSVAGPWAGLLVTIPLLFWGFAHSEVVDIVPDQSGILTFNALNPRFSMFLAILAKLALGDALSRDMAISLHPVAIAGYIGLVVSAFNLLPIGQLDGGHMVHAMFGQRLSLIIGQITRFLMLFVALIQSEFMILAILLFFLPLNDEPALNDVSEVDDVRDIIGLMTLGVLLTIILPMPRLLAQLLN
;
A
#
# COMPACT_ATOMS: atom_id res chain seq x y z
N MET A 1 -4.70 10.13 26.17
CA MET A 1 -3.27 10.27 25.78
C MET A 1 -2.39 9.31 26.53
N LEU A 2 -2.36 9.31 27.87
CA LEU A 2 -1.54 8.36 28.66
C LEU A 2 -1.86 6.87 28.38
N LEU A 3 -3.14 6.49 28.30
CA LEU A 3 -3.55 5.13 27.93
C LEU A 3 -3.07 4.73 26.52
N LEU A 4 -3.11 5.68 25.58
CA LEU A 4 -2.73 5.48 24.19
C LEU A 4 -1.20 5.36 24.05
N LEU A 5 -0.45 6.14 24.83
CA LEU A 5 1.01 6.02 24.97
C LEU A 5 1.42 4.66 25.56
N LEU A 6 0.65 4.15 26.53
CA LEU A 6 0.86 2.83 27.13
C LEU A 6 0.64 1.70 26.11
N ILE A 7 -0.47 1.76 25.36
CA ILE A 7 -0.78 0.79 24.30
C ILE A 7 0.28 0.86 23.19
N LEU A 8 0.62 2.06 22.71
CA LEU A 8 1.65 2.26 21.68
C LEU A 8 3.01 1.75 22.16
N GLY A 9 3.38 2.01 23.42
CA GLY A 9 4.61 1.51 24.04
C GLY A 9 4.66 -0.01 24.12
N LEU A 10 3.57 -0.67 24.50
CA LEU A 10 3.49 -2.13 24.55
C LEU A 10 3.61 -2.75 23.15
N VAL A 11 2.85 -2.23 22.18
CA VAL A 11 2.86 -2.73 20.80
C VAL A 11 4.24 -2.56 20.16
N THR A 12 4.84 -1.38 20.27
CA THR A 12 6.20 -1.13 19.73
C THR A 12 7.25 -2.05 20.35
N TYR A 13 7.17 -2.31 21.67
CA TYR A 13 8.08 -3.23 22.35
C TYR A 13 7.95 -4.67 21.83
N LEU A 14 6.72 -5.16 21.66
CA LEU A 14 6.46 -6.50 21.14
C LEU A 14 6.94 -6.66 19.69
N VAL A 15 6.68 -5.67 18.84
CA VAL A 15 7.14 -5.66 17.45
C VAL A 15 8.67 -5.65 17.36
N LEU A 16 9.35 -4.81 18.16
CA LEU A 16 10.81 -4.75 18.19
C LEU A 16 11.43 -6.06 18.70
N ARG A 17 10.82 -6.67 19.72
CA ARG A 17 11.26 -7.97 20.26
C ARG A 17 11.17 -9.08 19.21
N GLN A 18 10.13 -9.09 18.39
CA GLN A 18 9.96 -10.11 17.35
C GLN A 18 10.84 -9.87 16.12
N SER A 19 11.02 -8.61 15.72
CA SER A 19 11.66 -8.26 14.45
C SER A 19 13.19 -8.09 14.54
N VAL A 20 13.72 -7.53 15.63
CA VAL A 20 15.13 -7.08 15.66
C VAL A 20 16.06 -7.98 16.48
N THR A 21 15.50 -8.84 17.35
CA THR A 21 16.29 -9.79 18.17
C THR A 21 17.12 -10.78 17.35
N ARG A 22 16.73 -11.03 16.10
CA ARG A 22 17.48 -11.89 15.16
C ARG A 22 18.52 -11.14 14.32
N ILE A 23 18.55 -9.81 14.39
CA ILE A 23 19.31 -8.96 13.46
C ILE A 23 20.44 -8.20 14.17
N THR A 24 20.26 -7.86 15.44
CA THR A 24 21.18 -6.99 16.17
C THR A 24 21.39 -7.42 17.63
N ARG A 25 22.61 -7.25 18.16
CA ARG A 25 22.95 -7.44 19.58
C ARG A 25 22.51 -6.27 20.46
N THR A 26 22.05 -5.16 19.87
CA THR A 26 21.62 -3.98 20.61
C THR A 26 20.40 -4.31 21.47
N PRO A 27 20.41 -4.01 22.79
CA PRO A 27 19.30 -4.33 23.66
C PRO A 27 17.99 -3.72 23.18
N VAL A 28 16.94 -4.56 23.11
CA VAL A 28 15.61 -4.18 22.60
C VAL A 28 15.04 -2.97 23.34
N TRP A 29 15.32 -2.83 24.63
CA TRP A 29 14.84 -1.69 25.43
C TRP A 29 15.44 -0.34 24.99
N ILE A 30 16.67 -0.33 24.46
CA ILE A 30 17.33 0.89 23.94
C ILE A 30 16.69 1.29 22.61
N LEU A 31 16.50 0.33 21.70
CA LEU A 31 15.83 0.56 20.42
C LEU A 31 14.38 1.03 20.61
N TRP A 32 13.70 0.43 21.58
CA TRP A 32 12.36 0.83 22.00
C TRP A 32 12.31 2.26 22.54
N LEU A 33 13.25 2.62 23.42
CA LEU A 33 13.33 3.98 23.97
C LEU A 33 13.54 5.02 22.87
N VAL A 34 14.42 4.73 21.90
CA VAL A 34 14.68 5.63 20.77
C VAL A 34 13.44 5.78 19.88
N MET A 35 12.73 4.69 19.60
CA MET A 35 11.47 4.74 18.85
C MET A 35 10.34 5.49 19.58
N MET A 36 10.27 5.36 20.91
CA MET A 36 9.22 5.98 21.72
C MET A 36 9.54 7.43 22.14
N ALA A 37 10.79 7.88 21.96
CA ALA A 37 11.22 9.22 22.36
C ALA A 37 10.37 10.36 21.78
N PRO A 38 9.97 10.37 20.48
CA PRO A 38 9.07 11.41 19.96
C PRO A 38 7.71 11.43 20.68
N ALA A 39 7.13 10.25 20.92
CA ALA A 39 5.85 10.11 21.62
C ALA A 39 5.93 10.59 23.08
N PHE A 40 7.04 10.32 23.78
CA PHE A 40 7.27 10.82 25.13
C PHE A 40 7.46 12.34 25.17
N ILE A 41 8.23 12.90 24.24
CA ILE A 41 8.50 14.35 24.17
C ILE A 41 7.21 15.13 23.93
N TRP A 42 6.36 14.68 22.99
CA TRP A 42 5.11 15.39 22.68
C TRP A 42 4.04 15.19 23.73
N THR A 43 3.95 13.99 24.31
CA THR A 43 3.02 13.75 25.43
C THR A 43 3.44 14.59 26.64
N GLY A 44 4.74 14.71 26.92
CA GLY A 44 5.27 15.58 27.97
C GLY A 44 4.96 17.06 27.71
N TRP A 45 5.13 17.53 26.47
CA TRP A 45 4.77 18.90 26.10
C TRP A 45 3.30 19.22 26.36
N VAL A 46 2.40 18.31 25.95
CA VAL A 46 0.95 18.48 26.11
C VAL A 46 0.53 18.44 27.58
N ILE A 47 1.23 17.68 28.42
CA ILE A 47 0.98 17.64 29.87
C ILE A 47 1.43 18.94 30.55
N ILE A 48 2.55 19.53 30.13
CA ILE A 48 3.14 20.73 30.76
C ILE A 48 2.45 22.02 30.30
N TYR A 49 2.20 22.16 29.00
CA TYR A 49 1.70 23.41 28.40
C TYR A 49 0.20 23.36 28.02
N GLY A 50 -0.42 22.20 28.14
CA GLY A 50 -1.83 21.99 27.80
C GLY A 50 -2.07 21.78 26.30
N LYS A 51 -3.31 21.43 25.94
CA LYS A 51 -3.69 21.10 24.55
C LYS A 51 -3.78 22.30 23.61
N GLN A 52 -3.86 23.51 24.15
CA GLN A 52 -4.12 24.74 23.38
C GLN A 52 -2.84 25.38 22.85
N THR A 53 -1.67 25.00 23.36
CA THR A 53 -0.38 25.49 22.87
C THR A 53 0.20 24.54 21.83
N PRO A 54 0.46 25.00 20.60
CA PRO A 54 1.08 24.16 19.57
C PRO A 54 2.50 23.76 19.99
N ILE A 55 2.89 22.52 19.68
CA ILE A 55 4.25 22.03 19.93
C ILE A 55 5.19 22.78 18.97
N PRO A 56 6.30 23.39 19.45
CA PRO A 56 7.27 24.06 18.59
C PRO A 56 7.77 23.12 17.48
N ALA A 57 7.82 23.63 16.24
CA ALA A 57 8.20 22.82 15.07
C ALA A 57 9.53 22.09 15.27
N LEU A 58 10.51 22.72 15.93
CA LEU A 58 11.80 22.11 16.25
C LEU A 58 11.67 20.87 17.17
N LEU A 59 10.76 20.89 18.15
CA LEU A 59 10.50 19.74 19.04
C LEU A 59 9.73 18.61 18.36
N VAL A 60 9.14 18.87 17.19
CA VAL A 60 8.57 17.82 16.34
C VAL A 60 9.62 17.29 15.38
N ILE A 61 10.33 18.18 14.68
CA ILE A 61 11.28 17.85 13.62
C ILE A 61 12.53 17.14 14.17
N ILE A 62 13.11 17.62 15.27
CA ILE A 62 14.37 17.08 15.80
C ILE A 62 14.20 15.60 16.20
N PRO A 63 13.21 15.19 17.02
CA PRO A 63 13.02 13.77 17.33
C PRO A 63 12.70 12.92 16.09
N PHE A 64 11.93 13.45 15.13
CA PHE A 64 11.59 12.72 13.90
C PHE A 64 12.78 12.45 12.97
N ILE A 65 13.82 13.30 13.00
CA ILE A 65 15.03 13.09 12.19
C ILE A 65 16.07 12.30 13.00
N VAL A 66 16.28 12.68 14.25
CA VAL A 66 17.35 12.15 15.10
C VAL A 66 17.05 10.74 15.58
N CYS A 67 15.80 10.42 15.94
CA CYS A 67 15.44 9.09 16.45
C CYS A 67 15.56 7.98 15.39
N PRO A 68 15.09 8.15 14.13
CA PRO A 68 15.32 7.16 13.09
C PRO A 68 16.80 7.00 12.71
N CYS A 69 17.57 8.09 12.67
CA CYS A 69 19.02 8.03 12.45
C CYS A 69 19.72 7.25 13.57
N LEU A 70 19.42 7.57 14.84
CA LEU A 70 19.95 6.85 16.00
C LEU A 70 19.55 5.38 15.99
N TYR A 71 18.29 5.08 15.68
CA TYR A 71 17.80 3.72 15.55
C TYR A 71 18.58 2.96 14.47
N TRP A 72 18.75 3.54 13.29
CA TRP A 72 19.51 2.95 12.19
C TRP A 72 20.98 2.70 12.56
N VAL A 73 21.63 3.69 13.18
CA VAL A 73 23.02 3.57 13.67
C VAL A 73 23.14 2.49 14.73
N LEU A 74 22.22 2.44 15.71
CA LEU A 74 22.21 1.44 16.79
C LEU A 74 22.00 0.02 16.26
N VAL A 75 21.13 -0.16 15.27
CA VAL A 75 20.92 -1.45 14.62
C VAL A 75 22.16 -1.84 13.79
N HIS A 76 22.78 -0.87 13.10
CA HIS A 76 23.95 -1.11 12.26
C HIS A 76 25.21 -1.45 13.09
N ILE A 77 25.42 -0.79 14.22
CA ILE A 77 26.53 -1.07 15.14
C ILE A 77 26.37 -2.46 15.78
N GLY A 78 25.15 -2.82 16.17
CA GLY A 78 24.89 -4.14 16.78
C GLY A 78 24.68 -5.27 15.78
N ARG A 79 24.75 -5.01 14.48
CA ARG A 79 24.37 -5.97 13.43
C ARG A 79 25.26 -7.22 13.52
N GLN A 80 24.63 -8.38 13.64
CA GLN A 80 25.36 -9.64 13.64
C GLN A 80 25.79 -9.95 12.20
N TYR A 81 27.10 -9.94 11.95
CA TYR A 81 27.68 -10.65 10.81
C TYR A 81 27.93 -12.09 11.27
N PRO A 82 27.56 -13.11 10.50
CA PRO A 82 27.95 -14.47 10.82
C PRO A 82 29.46 -14.58 10.67
N THR A 83 30.18 -14.63 11.79
CA THR A 83 31.61 -14.94 11.83
C THR A 83 31.76 -16.47 11.76
N PRO A 84 32.70 -17.04 10.98
CA PRO A 84 32.85 -18.49 10.83
C PRO A 84 33.22 -19.26 12.12
N GLU A 85 33.54 -18.57 13.21
CA GLU A 85 34.04 -19.17 14.46
C GLU A 85 32.94 -19.58 15.47
N ASP A 86 31.71 -19.11 15.32
CA ASP A 86 30.61 -19.45 16.26
C ASP A 86 29.95 -20.82 15.96
N ALA A 87 30.52 -21.61 15.04
CA ALA A 87 30.11 -23.00 14.77
C ALA A 87 30.87 -24.04 15.62
N GLY A 88 31.76 -23.62 16.53
CA GLY A 88 32.63 -24.53 17.29
C GLY A 88 32.63 -24.27 18.78
N SER A 89 31.53 -24.56 19.49
CA SER A 89 31.58 -24.74 20.95
C SER A 89 30.37 -25.49 21.54
N GLU A 90 29.93 -26.57 20.91
CA GLU A 90 29.24 -27.69 21.58
C GLU A 90 29.72 -28.92 20.80
N THR A 91 30.47 -29.89 21.33
CA THR A 91 30.15 -30.76 22.47
C THR A 91 31.44 -31.46 22.92
N ASP A 92 31.72 -31.52 24.22
CA ASP A 92 32.73 -32.42 24.76
C ASP A 92 32.03 -33.68 25.28
N SER A 93 31.99 -34.75 24.47
CA SER A 93 32.01 -36.16 24.91
C SER A 93 31.89 -37.13 23.73
N SER A 94 33.02 -37.80 23.47
CA SER A 94 33.16 -39.21 23.08
C SER A 94 32.37 -39.75 21.87
N VAL A 95 33.08 -40.06 20.78
CA VAL A 95 33.41 -41.41 20.27
C VAL A 95 33.70 -41.31 18.77
N SER A 96 34.87 -41.80 18.38
CA SER A 96 35.35 -41.94 17.01
C SER A 96 34.37 -42.70 16.11
N GLU A 97 33.98 -42.12 14.98
CA GLU A 97 33.77 -42.90 13.75
C GLU A 97 33.87 -42.01 12.50
N THR A 98 34.67 -42.49 11.56
CA THR A 98 35.10 -41.87 10.32
C THR A 98 33.92 -41.64 9.37
N THR A 99 33.37 -40.42 9.25
CA THR A 99 32.45 -40.10 8.14
C THR A 99 32.57 -38.65 7.67
N LYS A 100 32.61 -38.51 6.35
CA LYS A 100 32.79 -37.32 5.51
C LYS A 100 32.02 -36.08 5.97
N THR A 101 32.68 -34.92 5.86
CA THR A 101 32.10 -33.57 5.98
C THR A 101 30.85 -33.42 5.11
N PRO A 102 29.70 -32.91 5.62
CA PRO A 102 28.55 -32.59 4.78
C PRO A 102 28.84 -31.28 4.03
N GLU A 103 28.76 -31.34 2.69
CA GLU A 103 28.79 -30.17 1.82
C GLU A 103 27.60 -29.22 2.12
N PRO A 104 27.74 -27.89 1.89
CA PRO A 104 26.63 -26.95 2.06
C PRO A 104 25.48 -27.38 1.15
N VAL A 105 24.27 -27.44 1.69
CA VAL A 105 23.06 -27.86 0.97
C VAL A 105 22.75 -26.86 -0.14
N SER A 106 23.38 -27.06 -1.30
CA SER A 106 23.04 -26.39 -2.54
C SER A 106 21.65 -26.87 -2.98
N PRO A 107 20.72 -25.97 -3.36
CA PRO A 107 19.42 -26.37 -3.88
C PRO A 107 19.51 -27.14 -5.21
N ILE A 108 20.70 -27.19 -5.83
CA ILE A 108 20.98 -27.75 -7.14
C ILE A 108 22.27 -28.59 -7.07
N SER A 109 22.26 -29.80 -7.62
CA SER A 109 23.46 -30.66 -7.67
C SER A 109 24.47 -30.18 -8.72
N GLN A 110 25.75 -30.57 -8.62
CA GLN A 110 26.77 -30.17 -9.63
C GLN A 110 26.39 -30.55 -11.08
N SER A 111 25.67 -31.66 -11.26
CA SER A 111 25.18 -32.08 -12.58
C SER A 111 24.01 -31.23 -13.07
N GLU A 112 23.17 -30.75 -12.16
CA GLU A 112 22.10 -29.80 -12.45
C GLU A 112 22.65 -28.38 -12.75
N GLU A 113 23.76 -27.95 -12.12
CA GLU A 113 24.41 -26.66 -12.46
C GLU A 113 24.87 -26.63 -13.93
N THR A 114 25.45 -27.73 -14.43
CA THR A 114 25.90 -27.81 -15.82
C THR A 114 24.71 -27.67 -16.79
N LYS A 115 23.56 -28.29 -16.45
CA LYS A 115 22.31 -28.13 -17.21
C LYS A 115 21.77 -26.71 -17.11
N LEU A 116 21.86 -26.09 -15.94
CA LEU A 116 21.44 -24.71 -15.71
C LEU A 116 22.23 -23.74 -16.60
N ARG A 117 23.56 -23.87 -16.65
CA ARG A 117 24.42 -23.03 -17.52
C ARG A 117 24.05 -23.17 -19.01
N ALA A 118 23.66 -24.37 -19.46
CA ALA A 118 23.20 -24.59 -20.84
C ALA A 118 21.83 -23.94 -21.17
N CYS A 119 21.04 -23.56 -20.16
CA CYS A 119 19.76 -22.88 -20.35
C CYS A 119 19.91 -21.44 -20.86
N PHE A 120 21.12 -20.87 -20.79
CA PHE A 120 21.38 -19.46 -21.11
C PHE A 120 22.19 -19.31 -22.41
N PRO A 121 21.54 -19.09 -23.57
CA PRO A 121 22.24 -19.00 -24.85
C PRO A 121 23.04 -17.69 -24.97
N TRP A 122 24.23 -17.79 -25.59
CA TRP A 122 25.16 -16.67 -25.75
C TRP A 122 24.61 -15.49 -26.56
N SER A 123 23.66 -15.73 -27.47
CA SER A 123 22.99 -14.67 -28.23
C SER A 123 21.96 -13.88 -27.42
N VAL A 124 21.49 -14.43 -26.29
CA VAL A 124 20.37 -13.89 -25.52
C VAL A 124 20.85 -13.32 -24.19
N PHE A 125 21.47 -14.17 -23.37
CA PHE A 125 21.94 -13.82 -22.03
C PHE A 125 23.12 -14.72 -21.63
N PRO A 126 24.36 -14.43 -22.05
CA PRO A 126 25.53 -15.16 -21.58
C PRO A 126 25.70 -15.04 -20.07
N LEU A 127 25.65 -16.18 -19.40
CA LEU A 127 25.84 -16.30 -17.97
C LEU A 127 27.32 -16.14 -17.60
N HIS A 128 27.60 -15.30 -16.62
CA HIS A 128 28.95 -15.03 -16.13
C HIS A 128 29.17 -15.68 -14.77
N ASP A 129 28.22 -15.50 -13.86
CA ASP A 129 28.34 -15.92 -12.47
C ASP A 129 27.02 -16.50 -11.95
N VAL A 130 27.11 -17.47 -11.06
CA VAL A 130 25.97 -18.14 -10.42
C VAL A 130 26.20 -18.11 -8.92
N GLU A 131 25.34 -17.39 -8.22
CA GLU A 131 25.43 -17.21 -6.78
C GLU A 131 24.28 -17.97 -6.11
N TYR A 132 24.63 -18.87 -5.19
CA TYR A 132 23.68 -19.69 -4.45
C TYR A 132 23.26 -18.99 -3.16
N ARG A 133 21.96 -18.73 -3.03
CA ARG A 133 21.33 -18.25 -1.79
C ARG A 133 20.38 -19.32 -1.25
N PRO A 134 20.10 -19.36 0.06
CA PRO A 134 19.27 -20.40 0.68
C PRO A 134 17.86 -20.57 0.07
N GLN A 135 17.33 -19.51 -0.54
CA GLN A 135 15.97 -19.48 -1.11
C GLN A 135 15.95 -19.09 -2.60
N ALA A 136 17.11 -18.90 -3.23
CA ALA A 136 17.16 -18.51 -4.64
C ALA A 136 18.52 -18.84 -5.27
N VAL A 137 18.52 -19.11 -6.57
CA VAL A 137 19.76 -19.19 -7.38
C VAL A 137 19.84 -17.96 -8.26
N ILE A 138 20.84 -17.13 -8.03
CA ILE A 138 21.03 -15.85 -8.72
C ILE A 138 21.99 -16.06 -9.89
N CYS A 139 21.46 -15.90 -11.10
CA CYS A 139 22.14 -16.07 -12.37
C CYS A 139 22.50 -14.69 -12.95
N ARG A 140 23.77 -14.30 -12.83
CA ARG A 140 24.28 -13.01 -13.31
C ARG A 140 24.87 -13.17 -14.71
N GLY A 141 24.55 -12.23 -15.59
CA GLY A 141 25.01 -12.27 -16.97
C GLY A 141 24.92 -10.93 -17.67
N GLN A 142 25.03 -10.96 -19.00
CA GLN A 142 24.90 -9.77 -19.83
C GLN A 142 23.72 -9.94 -20.78
N LEU A 143 22.79 -9.00 -20.78
CA LEU A 143 21.67 -9.01 -21.72
C LEU A 143 22.16 -8.60 -23.12
N ARG A 144 21.86 -9.43 -24.13
CA ARG A 144 22.28 -9.21 -25.53
C ARG A 144 21.13 -9.16 -26.54
N SER A 145 19.91 -9.35 -26.07
CA SER A 145 18.68 -9.32 -26.86
C SER A 145 17.62 -8.47 -26.14
N GLN A 146 16.45 -8.29 -26.76
CA GLN A 146 15.36 -7.58 -26.11
C GLN A 146 14.93 -8.30 -24.81
N PRO A 147 14.64 -7.56 -23.72
CA PRO A 147 14.28 -8.12 -22.42
C PRO A 147 13.15 -9.17 -22.47
N ASP A 148 12.08 -8.90 -23.23
CA ASP A 148 10.92 -9.79 -23.37
C ASP A 148 11.31 -11.13 -24.02
N ILE A 149 12.09 -11.09 -25.10
CA ILE A 149 12.58 -12.28 -25.81
C ILE A 149 13.53 -13.08 -24.91
N ALA A 150 14.40 -12.38 -24.18
CA ALA A 150 15.33 -13.01 -23.26
C ALA A 150 14.62 -13.75 -22.14
N TYR A 151 13.61 -13.11 -21.54
CA TYR A 151 12.80 -13.72 -20.50
C TYR A 151 12.09 -14.98 -20.99
N GLN A 152 11.40 -14.90 -22.14
CA GLN A 152 10.68 -16.05 -22.71
C GLN A 152 11.62 -17.22 -23.01
N THR A 153 12.77 -16.95 -23.65
CA THR A 153 13.75 -17.99 -24.01
C THR A 153 14.32 -18.69 -22.78
N VAL A 154 14.66 -17.92 -21.73
CA VAL A 154 15.22 -18.50 -20.50
C VAL A 154 14.14 -19.28 -19.75
N ARG A 155 12.93 -18.74 -19.64
CA ARG A 155 11.80 -19.41 -18.99
C ARG A 155 11.49 -20.76 -19.63
N GLU A 156 11.35 -20.82 -20.95
CA GLU A 156 11.05 -22.06 -21.68
C GLU A 156 12.16 -23.11 -21.52
N LYS A 157 13.43 -22.71 -21.53
CA LYS A 157 14.56 -23.63 -21.32
C LYS A 157 14.65 -24.15 -19.89
N ILE A 158 14.36 -23.31 -18.90
CA ILE A 158 14.31 -23.72 -17.50
C ILE A 158 13.13 -24.68 -17.27
N GLU A 159 11.95 -24.36 -17.81
CA GLU A 159 10.77 -25.22 -17.72
C GLU A 159 11.01 -26.57 -18.42
N ALA A 160 11.67 -26.59 -19.59
CA ALA A 160 12.00 -27.84 -20.28
C ALA A 160 12.98 -28.73 -19.50
N ASN A 161 13.93 -28.15 -18.76
CA ASN A 161 14.98 -28.90 -18.07
C ASN A 161 14.68 -29.21 -16.60
N PHE A 162 13.90 -28.36 -15.93
CA PHE A 162 13.63 -28.43 -14.49
C PHE A 162 12.13 -28.50 -14.17
N GLY A 163 11.25 -28.38 -15.16
CA GLY A 163 9.79 -28.28 -14.98
C GLY A 163 9.40 -27.06 -14.15
N ASP A 164 8.22 -27.13 -13.54
CA ASP A 164 7.69 -26.06 -12.68
C ASP A 164 8.34 -25.98 -11.28
N ARG A 165 9.54 -26.53 -11.10
CA ARG A 165 10.26 -26.50 -9.81
C ARG A 165 10.70 -25.10 -9.44
N PHE A 166 10.99 -24.26 -10.43
CA PHE A 166 11.52 -22.91 -10.23
C PHE A 166 10.66 -21.88 -10.94
N LEU A 167 10.35 -20.79 -10.23
CA LEU A 167 9.86 -19.56 -10.82
C LEU A 167 11.05 -18.73 -11.29
N VAL A 168 11.01 -18.30 -12.55
CA VAL A 168 12.04 -17.46 -13.16
C VAL A 168 11.65 -16.01 -12.97
N ILE A 169 12.44 -15.28 -12.16
CA ILE A 169 12.31 -13.85 -11.92
C ILE A 169 13.43 -13.13 -12.66
N PHE A 170 13.11 -12.12 -13.44
CA PHE A 170 14.05 -11.33 -14.21
C PHE A 170 14.01 -9.88 -13.74
N GLN A 171 15.11 -9.45 -13.12
CA GLN A 171 15.19 -8.18 -12.38
C GLN A 171 16.55 -7.50 -12.60
N ARG A 172 16.70 -6.25 -12.14
CA ARG A 172 17.97 -5.52 -12.17
C ARG A 172 18.65 -5.55 -10.79
N ASP A 173 19.91 -5.99 -10.71
CA ASP A 173 20.76 -5.89 -9.51
C ASP A 173 21.09 -4.43 -9.19
N LEU A 174 21.43 -4.09 -7.93
CA LEU A 174 21.74 -2.76 -7.39
C LEU A 174 22.58 -1.84 -8.29
N SER A 175 23.48 -2.40 -9.12
CA SER A 175 24.27 -1.68 -10.14
C SER A 175 23.58 -1.50 -11.50
N ASP A 176 22.26 -1.64 -11.55
CA ASP A 176 21.39 -1.63 -12.72
C ASP A 176 21.67 -2.69 -13.80
N LYS A 177 22.28 -3.80 -13.41
CA LYS A 177 22.58 -4.91 -14.34
C LYS A 177 21.48 -5.96 -14.32
N PRO A 178 21.00 -6.45 -15.47
CA PRO A 178 19.98 -7.48 -15.53
C PRO A 178 20.50 -8.82 -14.98
N LEU A 179 19.70 -9.49 -14.16
CA LEU A 179 19.96 -10.83 -13.62
C LEU A 179 18.69 -11.67 -13.61
N PHE A 180 18.86 -12.98 -13.66
CA PHE A 180 17.79 -13.94 -13.44
C PHE A 180 17.90 -14.52 -12.03
N ALA A 181 16.81 -14.62 -11.31
CA ALA A 181 16.73 -15.33 -10.04
C ALA A 181 15.75 -16.50 -10.20
N LEU A 182 16.20 -17.68 -9.78
CA LEU A 182 15.39 -18.89 -9.75
C LEU A 182 14.95 -19.13 -8.32
N VAL A 183 13.66 -19.04 -8.07
CA VAL A 183 13.07 -19.23 -6.74
C VAL A 183 12.26 -20.52 -6.74
N PRO A 184 12.37 -21.40 -5.72
CA PRO A 184 11.54 -22.59 -5.62
C PRO A 184 10.06 -22.23 -5.73
N ASN A 185 9.30 -22.97 -6.54
CA ASN A 185 7.88 -22.70 -6.73
C ASN A 185 7.08 -23.10 -5.46
N PRO A 186 6.53 -22.14 -4.70
CA PRO A 186 5.83 -22.44 -3.45
C PRO A 186 4.53 -23.23 -3.68
N GLN A 187 3.97 -23.20 -4.89
CA GLN A 187 2.72 -23.90 -5.23
C GLN A 187 2.87 -25.43 -5.33
N ARG A 188 4.11 -25.95 -5.30
CA ARG A 188 4.41 -27.38 -5.50
C ARG A 188 5.12 -28.04 -4.31
N HIS A 189 5.16 -27.42 -3.14
CA HIS A 189 5.75 -28.09 -1.97
C HIS A 189 5.03 -29.44 -1.70
N PRO A 190 5.75 -30.59 -1.73
CA PRO A 190 5.14 -31.92 -1.57
C PRO A 190 4.39 -32.12 -0.24
N ASP A 191 4.74 -31.33 0.78
CA ASP A 191 4.28 -31.49 2.17
C ASP A 191 3.40 -30.33 2.68
N ALA A 192 2.87 -29.48 1.79
CA ALA A 192 1.98 -28.40 2.21
C ALA A 192 0.65 -28.99 2.75
N PRO A 193 0.20 -28.62 3.97
CA PRO A 193 -1.04 -29.13 4.54
C PRO A 193 -2.24 -28.82 3.62
N PRO A 194 -3.29 -29.66 3.64
CA PRO A 194 -4.43 -29.52 2.74
C PRO A 194 -5.07 -28.13 2.88
N LYS A 195 -5.40 -27.54 1.73
CA LYS A 195 -5.89 -26.16 1.47
C LYS A 195 -7.23 -25.78 2.15
N SER A 196 -7.52 -26.25 3.37
CA SER A 196 -8.82 -26.02 4.02
C SER A 196 -9.11 -24.53 4.30
N ASP A 197 -8.11 -23.74 4.70
CA ASP A 197 -8.30 -22.29 4.95
C ASP A 197 -8.32 -21.43 3.68
N GLN A 198 -7.63 -21.87 2.61
CA GLN A 198 -7.54 -21.13 1.34
C GLN A 198 -8.81 -21.25 0.47
N ASP A 199 -9.60 -22.30 0.71
CA ASP A 199 -10.90 -22.55 0.07
C ASP A 199 -12.06 -21.82 0.76
N LEU A 200 -11.90 -21.34 2.01
CA LEU A 200 -12.91 -20.49 2.67
C LEU A 200 -12.96 -19.08 2.05
N LEU A 201 -11.80 -18.54 1.68
CA LEU A 201 -11.61 -17.22 1.03
C LEU A 201 -11.74 -17.27 -0.50
N SER A 202 -12.28 -18.33 -1.07
CA SER A 202 -12.70 -18.37 -2.48
C SER A 202 -14.21 -18.55 -2.63
N GLN A 203 -14.95 -18.60 -1.50
CA GLN A 203 -16.38 -18.85 -1.53
C GLN A 203 -17.13 -17.56 -1.92
N PRO A 204 -17.92 -17.59 -3.00
CA PRO A 204 -18.77 -16.45 -3.37
C PRO A 204 -19.81 -16.16 -2.29
N LEU A 205 -20.19 -17.17 -1.49
CA LEU A 205 -21.10 -17.01 -0.36
C LEU A 205 -20.50 -16.12 0.75
N LEU A 206 -19.21 -16.30 1.06
CA LEU A 206 -18.53 -15.45 2.04
C LEU A 206 -18.45 -14.00 1.54
N ALA A 207 -18.13 -13.80 0.25
CA ALA A 207 -18.07 -12.47 -0.35
C ALA A 207 -19.43 -11.77 -0.29
N LEU A 208 -20.51 -12.50 -0.64
CA LEU A 208 -21.88 -12.01 -0.55
C LEU A 208 -22.28 -11.69 0.89
N ALA A 209 -21.97 -12.58 1.85
CA ALA A 209 -22.26 -12.34 3.26
C ALA A 209 -21.55 -11.09 3.79
N LEU A 210 -20.26 -10.94 3.51
CA LEU A 210 -19.48 -9.75 3.89
C LEU A 210 -20.01 -8.47 3.23
N MET A 211 -20.42 -8.55 1.96
CA MET A 211 -21.07 -7.43 1.26
C MET A 211 -22.37 -7.02 1.96
N VAL A 212 -23.25 -7.96 2.31
CA VAL A 212 -24.51 -7.68 3.00
C VAL A 212 -24.26 -7.09 4.39
N ILE A 213 -23.31 -7.64 5.15
CA ILE A 213 -22.94 -7.11 6.47
C ILE A 213 -22.38 -5.69 6.33
N THR A 214 -21.56 -5.45 5.30
CA THR A 214 -20.98 -4.14 5.04
C THR A 214 -22.03 -3.12 4.61
N LEU A 215 -23.03 -3.53 3.83
CA LEU A 215 -24.17 -2.67 3.50
C LEU A 215 -24.91 -2.24 4.75
N PHE A 216 -25.14 -3.17 5.68
CA PHE A 216 -25.75 -2.85 6.96
C PHE A 216 -24.90 -1.89 7.80
N THR A 217 -23.60 -2.19 8.03
CA THR A 217 -22.73 -1.33 8.84
C THR A 217 -22.54 0.05 8.21
N THR A 218 -22.50 0.13 6.88
CA THR A 218 -22.38 1.39 6.15
C THR A 218 -23.68 2.20 6.19
N THR A 219 -24.84 1.53 6.21
CA THR A 219 -26.13 2.21 6.40
C THR A 219 -26.23 2.82 7.79
N VAL A 220 -25.82 2.08 8.83
CA VAL A 220 -25.75 2.59 10.21
C VAL A 220 -24.77 3.77 10.31
N ALA A 221 -23.59 3.65 9.71
CA ALA A 221 -22.64 4.77 9.69
C ALA A 221 -23.23 6.00 8.97
N GLY A 222 -23.89 5.79 7.83
CA GLY A 222 -24.58 6.85 7.09
C GLY A 222 -25.64 7.58 7.91
N SER A 223 -26.47 6.86 8.67
CA SER A 223 -27.46 7.49 9.54
C SER A 223 -26.81 8.28 10.67
N THR A 224 -25.69 7.80 11.23
CA THR A 224 -24.95 8.56 12.26
C THR A 224 -24.30 9.82 11.71
N ILE A 225 -23.81 9.79 10.46
CA ILE A 225 -23.26 10.97 9.78
C ILE A 225 -24.36 12.02 9.55
N MET A 226 -25.61 11.59 9.32
CA MET A 226 -26.79 12.45 9.23
C MET A 226 -27.34 12.92 10.59
N GLY A 227 -26.66 12.60 11.70
CA GLY A 227 -27.02 13.06 13.04
C GLY A 227 -28.01 12.17 13.80
N ILE A 228 -28.32 10.97 13.29
CA ILE A 228 -29.20 10.00 13.97
C ILE A 228 -28.39 9.20 14.98
N SER A 229 -28.79 9.21 16.25
CA SER A 229 -28.07 8.47 17.28
C SER A 229 -28.34 6.97 17.22
N ASN A 230 -27.50 6.18 17.89
CA ASN A 230 -27.69 4.72 17.95
C ASN A 230 -28.97 4.30 18.68
N GLN A 231 -29.50 5.13 19.56
CA GLN A 231 -30.75 4.85 20.28
C GLN A 231 -31.95 5.14 19.38
N ASP A 232 -31.91 6.24 18.62
CA ASP A 232 -33.04 6.66 17.79
C ASP A 232 -33.42 5.61 16.74
N TRP A 233 -32.45 5.03 16.05
CA TRP A 233 -32.75 3.99 15.05
C TRP A 233 -33.08 2.63 15.67
N GLN A 234 -32.68 2.36 16.91
CA GLN A 234 -33.11 1.16 17.64
C GLN A 234 -34.58 1.25 18.02
N ASP A 235 -35.04 2.44 18.38
CA ASP A 235 -36.44 2.72 18.70
C ASP A 235 -37.32 2.79 17.44
N ASP A 236 -36.81 3.38 16.35
CA ASP A 236 -37.46 3.41 15.03
C ASP A 236 -36.51 2.97 13.91
N PRO A 237 -36.55 1.67 13.51
CA PRO A 237 -35.71 1.14 12.44
C PRO A 237 -35.89 1.81 11.07
N SER A 238 -37.00 2.54 10.85
CA SER A 238 -37.20 3.26 9.58
C SER A 238 -36.18 4.39 9.38
N LEU A 239 -35.61 4.91 10.46
CA LEU A 239 -34.58 5.95 10.43
C LEU A 239 -33.28 5.48 9.76
N LEU A 240 -33.01 4.16 9.70
CA LEU A 240 -31.87 3.63 8.94
C LEU A 240 -31.95 3.91 7.44
N LEU A 241 -33.16 4.11 6.89
CA LEU A 241 -33.34 4.43 5.47
C LEU A 241 -32.70 5.76 5.08
N THR A 242 -32.46 6.67 6.03
CA THR A 242 -31.75 7.93 5.80
C THR A 242 -30.28 7.72 5.44
N GLY A 243 -29.63 6.68 5.99
CA GLY A 243 -28.24 6.32 5.73
C GLY A 243 -28.06 5.42 4.49
N PHE A 244 -29.14 4.85 3.97
CA PHE A 244 -29.11 3.89 2.87
C PHE A 244 -28.54 4.48 1.55
N PRO A 245 -28.90 5.70 1.12
CA PRO A 245 -28.32 6.31 -0.08
C PRO A 245 -26.80 6.46 -0.01
N TYR A 246 -26.26 6.82 1.17
CA TYR A 246 -24.83 6.88 1.42
C TYR A 246 -24.17 5.51 1.26
N ALA A 247 -24.76 4.48 1.88
CA ALA A 247 -24.21 3.12 1.85
C ALA A 247 -24.15 2.55 0.43
N VAL A 248 -25.24 2.68 -0.34
CA VAL A 248 -25.29 2.20 -1.73
C VAL A 248 -24.26 2.95 -2.59
N ALA A 249 -24.18 4.27 -2.46
CA ALA A 249 -23.24 5.08 -3.23
C ALA A 249 -21.78 4.72 -2.91
N LEU A 250 -21.42 4.63 -1.62
CA LEU A 250 -20.07 4.31 -1.20
C LEU A 250 -19.67 2.89 -1.61
N MET A 251 -20.55 1.91 -1.39
CA MET A 251 -20.30 0.53 -1.80
C MET A 251 -20.21 0.37 -3.31
N ALA A 252 -20.97 1.15 -4.09
CA ALA A 252 -20.85 1.14 -5.55
C ALA A 252 -19.46 1.63 -5.99
N ILE A 253 -18.96 2.72 -5.41
CA ILE A 253 -17.63 3.27 -5.72
C ILE A 253 -16.54 2.24 -5.40
N LEU A 254 -16.51 1.74 -4.16
CA LEU A 254 -15.50 0.79 -3.70
C LEU A 254 -15.60 -0.56 -4.41
N GLY A 255 -16.83 -1.03 -4.64
CA GLY A 255 -17.10 -2.28 -5.32
C GLY A 255 -16.66 -2.26 -6.77
N VAL A 256 -16.96 -1.18 -7.51
CA VAL A 256 -16.51 -1.04 -8.90
C VAL A 256 -15.00 -0.89 -8.98
N HIS A 257 -14.36 -0.16 -8.05
CA HIS A 257 -12.90 -0.06 -7.96
C HIS A 257 -12.25 -1.43 -7.87
N GLU A 258 -12.62 -2.24 -6.87
CA GLU A 258 -12.05 -3.58 -6.67
C GLU A 258 -12.49 -4.59 -7.73
N LEU A 259 -13.70 -4.45 -8.29
CA LEU A 259 -14.15 -5.30 -9.39
C LEU A 259 -13.30 -5.08 -10.65
N CYS A 260 -12.92 -3.83 -10.95
CA CYS A 260 -12.03 -3.54 -12.07
C CYS A 260 -10.62 -4.08 -11.84
N HIS A 261 -10.09 -4.02 -10.61
CA HIS A 261 -8.86 -4.74 -10.24
C HIS A 261 -8.99 -6.24 -10.51
N TYR A 262 -10.07 -6.87 -10.02
CA TYR A 262 -10.34 -8.29 -10.23
C TYR A 262 -10.43 -8.67 -11.72
N LEU A 263 -11.22 -7.94 -12.51
CA LEU A 263 -11.42 -8.24 -13.93
C LEU A 263 -10.12 -8.08 -14.73
N THR A 264 -9.34 -7.03 -14.44
CA THR A 264 -8.07 -6.76 -15.14
C THR A 264 -7.01 -7.79 -14.76
N ALA A 265 -6.93 -8.18 -13.48
CA ALA A 265 -6.03 -9.23 -13.03
C ALA A 265 -6.36 -10.58 -13.69
N ARG A 266 -7.66 -10.92 -13.79
CA ARG A 266 -8.14 -12.11 -14.48
C ARG A 266 -7.82 -12.09 -15.98
N HIS A 267 -7.92 -10.93 -16.63
CA HIS A 267 -7.52 -10.76 -18.03
C HIS A 267 -6.05 -11.08 -18.26
N HIS A 268 -5.18 -10.67 -17.32
CA HIS A 268 -3.75 -10.98 -17.30
C HIS A 268 -3.39 -12.36 -16.71
N GLN A 269 -4.38 -13.24 -16.52
CA GLN A 269 -4.21 -14.60 -16.00
C GLN A 269 -3.60 -14.67 -14.58
N ILE A 270 -3.76 -13.60 -13.79
CA ILE A 270 -3.33 -13.54 -12.40
C ILE A 270 -4.40 -14.19 -11.54
N GLN A 271 -3.98 -15.10 -10.65
CA GLN A 271 -4.87 -15.73 -9.68
C GLN A 271 -5.19 -14.72 -8.58
N VAL A 272 -6.47 -14.34 -8.47
CA VAL A 272 -6.97 -13.39 -7.48
C VAL A 272 -8.25 -13.92 -6.83
N THR A 273 -8.50 -13.51 -5.59
CA THR A 273 -9.80 -13.75 -4.94
C THR A 273 -10.89 -12.83 -5.49
N PRO A 274 -12.18 -13.17 -5.33
CA PRO A 274 -13.24 -12.17 -5.49
C PRO A 274 -13.05 -11.01 -4.49
N PRO A 275 -13.63 -9.83 -4.78
CA PRO A 275 -13.55 -8.68 -3.89
C PRO A 275 -14.28 -8.93 -2.58
N TYR A 276 -13.59 -8.72 -1.46
CA TYR A 276 -14.13 -8.87 -0.11
C TYR A 276 -14.28 -7.50 0.55
N PHE A 277 -15.51 -7.15 0.90
CA PHE A 277 -15.77 -5.95 1.71
C PHE A 277 -15.41 -6.19 3.18
N ILE A 278 -14.84 -5.18 3.82
CA ILE A 278 -14.47 -5.22 5.24
C ILE A 278 -15.50 -4.40 6.04
N PRO A 279 -16.44 -5.04 6.75
CA PRO A 279 -17.46 -4.34 7.52
C PRO A 279 -16.88 -3.74 8.80
N VAL A 280 -17.26 -2.50 9.11
CA VAL A 280 -16.84 -1.82 10.33
C VAL A 280 -18.01 -0.99 10.86
N PRO A 281 -18.48 -1.18 12.10
CA PRO A 281 -19.66 -0.47 12.61
C PRO A 281 -19.38 0.98 13.07
N PHE A 282 -18.20 1.53 12.75
CA PHE A 282 -17.75 2.86 13.15
C PHE A 282 -17.04 3.58 12.00
N PHE A 283 -16.71 4.86 12.20
CA PHE A 283 -16.07 5.73 11.21
C PHE A 283 -16.90 5.87 9.92
N LEU A 284 -16.50 5.24 8.81
CA LEU A 284 -17.19 5.33 7.52
C LEU A 284 -18.19 4.18 7.27
N GLY A 285 -18.23 3.17 8.15
CA GLY A 285 -19.05 1.97 7.96
C GLY A 285 -18.35 0.79 7.28
N THR A 286 -17.16 1.03 6.74
CA THR A 286 -16.31 0.04 6.07
C THR A 286 -14.85 0.48 6.08
N PHE A 287 -13.90 -0.47 6.02
CA PHE A 287 -12.50 -0.19 5.70
C PHE A 287 -12.19 -0.28 4.20
N GLY A 288 -13.21 -0.48 3.36
CA GLY A 288 -13.04 -0.69 1.93
C GLY A 288 -13.37 -2.11 1.53
N ALA A 289 -12.99 -2.44 0.30
CA ALA A 289 -12.93 -3.79 -0.20
C ALA A 289 -11.49 -4.09 -0.62
N PHE A 290 -11.13 -5.37 -0.68
CA PHE A 290 -9.82 -5.78 -1.16
C PHE A 290 -9.92 -7.07 -1.98
N ILE A 291 -8.99 -7.22 -2.91
CA ILE A 291 -8.67 -8.50 -3.55
C ILE A 291 -7.34 -9.03 -3.02
N GLN A 292 -7.22 -10.35 -2.90
CA GLN A 292 -5.96 -11.00 -2.56
C GLN A 292 -5.34 -11.63 -3.81
N THR A 293 -4.17 -11.14 -4.19
CA THR A 293 -3.35 -11.72 -5.25
C THR A 293 -2.66 -13.00 -4.76
N ARG A 294 -2.86 -14.11 -5.49
CA ARG A 294 -2.38 -15.47 -5.15
C ARG A 294 -1.25 -15.95 -6.06
N SER A 295 -0.92 -15.21 -7.11
CA SER A 295 0.18 -15.50 -8.03
C SER A 295 0.93 -14.22 -8.40
N PRO A 296 2.26 -14.26 -8.63
CA PRO A 296 3.04 -13.09 -9.00
C PRO A 296 2.60 -12.48 -10.33
N TYR A 297 2.83 -11.19 -10.51
CA TYR A 297 2.57 -10.49 -11.77
C TYR A 297 3.53 -10.97 -12.87
N PRO A 298 3.05 -11.25 -14.10
CA PRO A 298 3.90 -11.80 -15.16
C PRO A 298 4.94 -10.81 -15.69
N HIS A 299 4.57 -9.53 -15.81
CA HIS A 299 5.43 -8.46 -16.32
C HIS A 299 4.90 -7.08 -15.88
N ARG A 300 5.74 -6.05 -15.95
CA ARG A 300 5.38 -4.67 -15.55
C ARG A 300 4.14 -4.11 -16.26
N ARG A 301 3.86 -4.48 -17.51
CA ARG A 301 2.62 -4.03 -18.20
C ARG A 301 1.35 -4.53 -17.52
N ALA A 302 1.33 -5.76 -17.00
CA ALA A 302 0.17 -6.32 -16.31
C ALA A 302 0.02 -5.66 -14.93
N LEU A 303 1.14 -5.43 -14.23
CA LEU A 303 1.15 -4.66 -12.99
C LEU A 303 0.55 -3.26 -13.21
N PHE A 304 1.00 -2.55 -14.23
CA PHE A 304 0.47 -1.22 -14.60
C PHE A 304 -1.04 -1.25 -14.85
N ASP A 305 -1.50 -2.14 -15.74
CA ASP A 305 -2.90 -2.20 -16.15
C ASP A 305 -3.83 -2.46 -14.96
N VAL A 306 -3.46 -3.41 -14.09
CA VAL A 306 -4.22 -3.69 -12.87
C VAL A 306 -4.22 -2.47 -11.95
N SER A 307 -3.04 -1.91 -11.65
CA SER A 307 -2.88 -0.77 -10.73
C SER A 307 -3.74 0.45 -11.11
N VAL A 308 -3.85 0.74 -12.40
CA VAL A 308 -4.55 1.92 -12.91
C VAL A 308 -6.05 1.68 -13.10
N ALA A 309 -6.46 0.44 -13.37
CA ALA A 309 -7.86 0.12 -13.67
C ALA A 309 -8.82 0.43 -12.50
N GLY A 310 -8.46 0.06 -11.28
CA GLY A 310 -9.28 0.32 -10.09
C GLY A 310 -9.55 1.82 -9.88
N PRO A 311 -8.51 2.66 -9.70
CA PRO A 311 -8.68 4.09 -9.47
C PRO A 311 -9.49 4.82 -10.54
N TRP A 312 -9.28 4.52 -11.83
CA TRP A 312 -10.06 5.14 -12.89
C TRP A 312 -11.52 4.72 -12.88
N ALA A 313 -11.81 3.44 -12.62
CA ALA A 313 -13.17 2.95 -12.51
C ALA A 313 -13.90 3.55 -11.29
N GLY A 314 -13.21 3.62 -10.14
CA GLY A 314 -13.71 4.28 -8.94
C GLY A 314 -14.03 5.75 -9.18
N LEU A 315 -13.12 6.49 -9.84
CA LEU A 315 -13.34 7.89 -10.22
C LEU A 315 -14.51 8.07 -11.20
N LEU A 316 -14.63 7.19 -12.19
CA LEU A 316 -15.69 7.23 -13.20
C LEU A 316 -17.09 7.08 -12.55
N VAL A 317 -17.20 6.29 -11.48
CA VAL A 317 -18.44 6.17 -10.69
C VAL A 317 -18.61 7.34 -9.72
N THR A 318 -17.52 7.80 -9.12
CA THR A 318 -17.52 8.89 -8.14
C THR A 318 -18.00 10.21 -8.74
N ILE A 319 -17.56 10.55 -9.97
CA ILE A 319 -17.87 11.85 -10.59
C ILE A 319 -19.40 12.05 -10.79
N PRO A 320 -20.15 11.14 -11.43
CA PRO A 320 -21.61 11.27 -11.56
C PRO A 320 -22.34 11.33 -10.21
N LEU A 321 -21.90 10.54 -9.23
CA LEU A 321 -22.50 10.55 -7.89
C LEU A 321 -22.26 11.87 -7.17
N LEU A 322 -21.07 12.47 -7.33
CA LEU A 322 -20.79 13.82 -6.84
C LEU A 322 -21.69 14.86 -7.50
N PHE A 323 -21.83 14.84 -8.83
CA PHE A 323 -22.73 15.77 -9.53
C PHE A 323 -24.18 15.66 -9.03
N TRP A 324 -24.69 14.44 -8.93
CA TRP A 324 -26.04 14.20 -8.42
C TRP A 324 -26.17 14.62 -6.96
N GLY A 325 -25.17 14.30 -6.13
CA GLY A 325 -25.14 14.67 -4.72
C GLY A 325 -25.08 16.18 -4.51
N PHE A 326 -24.26 16.90 -5.26
CA PHE A 326 -24.18 18.36 -5.20
C PHE A 326 -25.49 19.02 -5.60
N ALA A 327 -26.19 18.51 -6.61
CA ALA A 327 -27.50 19.02 -7.01
C ALA A 327 -28.57 18.91 -5.90
N HIS A 328 -28.37 18.02 -4.92
CA HIS A 328 -29.24 17.84 -3.74
C HIS A 328 -28.61 18.35 -2.44
N SER A 329 -27.46 19.01 -2.52
CA SER A 329 -26.77 19.58 -1.37
C SER A 329 -27.19 21.05 -1.18
N GLU A 330 -27.07 21.54 0.04
CA GLU A 330 -27.40 22.94 0.36
C GLU A 330 -26.12 23.77 0.46
N VAL A 331 -26.16 25.00 -0.04
CA VAL A 331 -25.05 25.94 0.07
C VAL A 331 -25.23 26.75 1.35
N VAL A 332 -24.22 26.74 2.22
CA VAL A 332 -24.25 27.35 3.56
C VAL A 332 -23.06 28.27 3.76
N ASP A 333 -23.12 29.21 4.69
CA ASP A 333 -22.00 30.11 4.97
C ASP A 333 -20.82 29.35 5.60
N ILE A 334 -19.58 29.77 5.30
CA ILE A 334 -18.38 29.20 5.96
C ILE A 334 -18.38 29.59 7.44
N VAL A 335 -18.38 28.59 8.32
CA VAL A 335 -18.18 28.78 9.76
C VAL A 335 -16.73 28.41 10.12
N PRO A 336 -15.87 29.39 10.53
CA PRO A 336 -14.42 29.20 10.70
C PRO A 336 -13.97 28.08 11.66
N ASP A 337 -14.83 27.69 12.61
CA ASP A 337 -14.53 26.65 13.62
C ASP A 337 -15.17 25.28 13.32
N GLN A 338 -15.85 25.12 12.17
CA GLN A 338 -16.55 23.88 11.78
C GLN A 338 -16.18 23.38 10.38
N SER A 339 -15.05 23.81 9.83
CA SER A 339 -14.64 23.47 8.46
C SER A 339 -13.45 22.51 8.44
N GLY A 340 -13.67 21.25 8.78
CA GLY A 340 -12.66 20.18 8.62
C GLY A 340 -13.01 19.17 7.53
N ILE A 341 -12.03 18.38 7.05
CA ILE A 341 -12.18 17.33 6.02
C ILE A 341 -13.31 16.33 6.35
N LEU A 342 -13.54 16.03 7.64
CA LEU A 342 -14.60 15.12 8.08
C LEU A 342 -15.89 15.84 8.50
N THR A 343 -16.02 17.14 8.24
CA THR A 343 -17.21 17.92 8.56
C THR A 343 -18.07 18.12 7.32
N PHE A 344 -19.08 17.27 7.15
CA PHE A 344 -19.88 17.23 5.93
C PHE A 344 -20.97 18.30 5.84
N ASN A 345 -21.35 18.89 6.97
CA ASN A 345 -22.42 19.91 7.05
C ASN A 345 -21.96 21.30 6.60
N ALA A 346 -20.65 21.53 6.54
CA ALA A 346 -20.04 22.80 6.12
C ALA A 346 -18.69 22.55 5.43
N LEU A 347 -18.70 21.66 4.42
CA LEU A 347 -17.48 21.31 3.70
C LEU A 347 -17.05 22.46 2.80
N ASN A 348 -15.82 22.96 2.97
CA ASN A 348 -15.21 23.91 2.05
C ASN A 348 -14.54 23.13 0.89
N PRO A 349 -15.07 23.13 -0.35
CA PRO A 349 -14.51 22.29 -1.39
C PRO A 349 -13.11 22.70 -1.86
N ARG A 350 -12.58 23.87 -1.45
CA ARG A 350 -11.30 24.42 -1.94
C ARG A 350 -10.03 23.77 -1.39
N PHE A 351 -10.12 22.91 -0.37
CA PHE A 351 -8.95 22.12 0.04
C PHE A 351 -8.51 21.15 -1.06
N SER A 352 -9.38 20.85 -2.02
CA SER A 352 -9.11 20.00 -3.19
C SER A 352 -9.47 20.74 -4.48
N MET A 353 -8.51 20.96 -5.37
CA MET A 353 -8.76 21.61 -6.66
C MET A 353 -9.80 20.84 -7.48
N PHE A 354 -9.72 19.51 -7.51
CA PHE A 354 -10.65 18.66 -8.25
C PHE A 354 -12.08 18.78 -7.71
N LEU A 355 -12.24 18.69 -6.39
CA LEU A 355 -13.55 18.84 -5.75
C LEU A 355 -14.15 20.23 -5.98
N ALA A 356 -13.34 21.29 -5.85
CA ALA A 356 -13.77 22.66 -6.09
C ALA A 356 -14.26 22.89 -7.53
N ILE A 357 -13.58 22.32 -8.52
CA ILE A 357 -14.00 22.40 -9.92
C ILE A 357 -15.33 21.68 -10.13
N LEU A 358 -15.47 20.45 -9.64
CA LEU A 358 -16.73 19.70 -9.75
C LEU A 358 -17.89 20.41 -9.04
N ALA A 359 -17.66 20.91 -7.83
CA ALA A 359 -18.66 21.63 -7.07
C ALA A 359 -19.09 22.93 -7.76
N LYS A 360 -18.14 23.71 -8.32
CA LYS A 360 -18.45 24.92 -9.08
C LYS A 360 -19.22 24.62 -10.37
N LEU A 361 -18.86 23.54 -11.07
CA LEU A 361 -19.59 23.10 -12.27
C LEU A 361 -21.02 22.65 -11.95
N ALA A 362 -21.24 22.02 -10.80
CA ALA A 362 -22.56 21.54 -10.39
C ALA A 362 -23.46 22.66 -9.83
N LEU A 363 -22.91 23.55 -9.00
CA LEU A 363 -23.67 24.55 -8.24
C LEU A 363 -23.64 25.96 -8.87
N GLY A 364 -22.74 26.20 -9.83
CA GLY A 364 -22.63 27.48 -10.54
C GLY A 364 -22.38 28.67 -9.61
N ASP A 365 -23.17 29.73 -9.77
CA ASP A 365 -23.03 30.98 -9.03
C ASP A 365 -23.51 30.90 -7.59
N ALA A 366 -24.24 29.84 -7.21
CA ALA A 366 -24.62 29.62 -5.83
C ALA A 366 -23.39 29.41 -4.92
N LEU A 367 -22.33 28.79 -5.46
CA LEU A 367 -21.08 28.56 -4.74
C LEU A 367 -20.13 29.76 -4.90
N SER A 368 -20.24 30.72 -3.98
CA SER A 368 -19.41 31.93 -3.96
C SER A 368 -18.17 31.80 -3.06
N ARG A 369 -17.41 32.89 -2.83
CA ARG A 369 -16.14 32.86 -2.07
C ARG A 369 -16.29 32.47 -0.61
N ASP A 370 -17.39 32.82 0.01
CA ASP A 370 -17.53 32.67 1.46
C ASP A 370 -18.54 31.57 1.83
N MET A 371 -18.85 30.69 0.87
CA MET A 371 -19.79 29.59 1.03
C MET A 371 -19.09 28.22 1.15
N ALA A 372 -19.68 27.37 1.99
CA ALA A 372 -19.44 25.95 2.12
C ALA A 372 -20.65 25.16 1.59
N ILE A 373 -20.54 23.83 1.59
CA ILE A 373 -21.59 22.93 1.14
C ILE A 373 -21.97 22.00 2.29
N SER A 374 -23.26 21.98 2.62
CA SER A 374 -23.87 20.94 3.43
C SER A 374 -24.20 19.77 2.53
N LEU A 375 -23.37 18.72 2.60
CA LEU A 375 -23.38 17.64 1.65
C LEU A 375 -24.55 16.68 1.87
N HIS A 376 -25.28 16.40 0.79
CA HIS A 376 -26.21 15.28 0.74
C HIS A 376 -25.47 13.94 0.97
N PRO A 377 -26.08 12.90 1.59
CA PRO A 377 -25.43 11.61 1.86
C PRO A 377 -24.70 10.97 0.65
N VAL A 378 -25.25 11.11 -0.55
CA VAL A 378 -24.58 10.63 -1.79
C VAL A 378 -23.36 11.47 -2.17
N ALA A 379 -23.41 12.79 -1.95
CA ALA A 379 -22.25 13.67 -2.13
C ALA A 379 -21.15 13.35 -1.12
N ILE A 380 -21.51 13.01 0.11
CA ILE A 380 -20.57 12.53 1.15
C ILE A 380 -19.87 11.25 0.69
N ALA A 381 -20.65 10.26 0.19
CA ALA A 381 -20.09 9.02 -0.34
C ALA A 381 -19.13 9.28 -1.52
N GLY A 382 -19.51 10.16 -2.46
CA GLY A 382 -18.64 10.57 -3.56
C GLY A 382 -17.38 11.28 -3.10
N TYR A 383 -17.49 12.16 -2.10
CA TYR A 383 -16.33 12.84 -1.53
C TYR A 383 -15.36 11.85 -0.86
N ILE A 384 -15.88 10.92 -0.05
CA ILE A 384 -15.07 9.84 0.54
C ILE A 384 -14.45 8.98 -0.56
N GLY A 385 -15.20 8.63 -1.60
CA GLY A 385 -14.69 7.90 -2.76
C GLY A 385 -13.51 8.59 -3.43
N LEU A 386 -13.57 9.92 -3.54
CA LEU A 386 -12.48 10.75 -4.05
C LEU A 386 -11.25 10.70 -3.14
N VAL A 387 -11.44 10.78 -1.82
CA VAL A 387 -10.37 10.67 -0.82
C VAL A 387 -9.71 9.29 -0.84
N VAL A 388 -10.50 8.22 -0.90
CA VAL A 388 -10.00 6.83 -1.01
C VAL A 388 -9.22 6.63 -2.30
N SER A 389 -9.73 7.15 -3.43
CA SER A 389 -9.03 7.08 -4.72
C SER A 389 -7.69 7.82 -4.67
N ALA A 390 -7.64 9.00 -4.05
CA ALA A 390 -6.40 9.75 -3.88
C ALA A 390 -5.40 9.01 -2.97
N PHE A 391 -5.88 8.41 -1.88
CA PHE A 391 -5.04 7.60 -1.01
C PHE A 391 -4.42 6.43 -1.76
N ASN A 392 -5.23 5.64 -2.47
CA ASN A 392 -4.76 4.50 -3.25
C ASN A 392 -3.80 4.92 -4.36
N LEU A 393 -3.98 6.10 -4.96
CA LEU A 393 -3.08 6.63 -5.99
C LEU A 393 -1.78 7.24 -5.45
N LEU A 394 -1.59 7.38 -4.14
CA LEU A 394 -0.31 7.84 -3.60
C LEU A 394 0.80 6.88 -4.04
N PRO A 395 1.91 7.39 -4.62
CA PRO A 395 2.97 6.54 -5.14
C PRO A 395 3.85 5.99 -4.01
N ILE A 396 3.29 5.08 -3.20
CA ILE A 396 3.91 4.53 -1.99
C ILE A 396 3.64 3.02 -1.92
N GLY A 397 4.70 2.21 -2.07
CA GLY A 397 4.68 0.79 -1.72
C GLY A 397 3.57 -0.01 -2.39
N GLN A 398 2.74 -0.66 -1.56
CA GLN A 398 1.66 -1.56 -1.98
C GLN A 398 0.35 -0.86 -2.39
N LEU A 399 0.30 0.47 -2.36
CA LEU A 399 -0.85 1.21 -2.87
C LEU A 399 -0.88 1.13 -4.41
N ASP A 400 -2.06 1.27 -5.01
CA ASP A 400 -2.25 1.27 -6.47
C ASP A 400 -1.28 2.23 -7.19
N GLY A 401 -1.06 3.43 -6.65
CA GLY A 401 -0.11 4.39 -7.17
C GLY A 401 1.36 3.96 -7.04
N GLY A 402 1.69 3.19 -6.00
CA GLY A 402 3.01 2.62 -5.80
C GLY A 402 3.32 1.53 -6.83
N HIS A 403 2.36 0.63 -7.08
CA HIS A 403 2.42 -0.38 -8.13
C HIS A 403 2.50 0.23 -9.53
N MET A 404 1.72 1.28 -9.79
CA MET A 404 1.78 2.05 -11.04
C MET A 404 3.18 2.67 -11.26
N VAL A 405 3.72 3.37 -10.27
CA VAL A 405 5.06 4.00 -10.36
C VAL A 405 6.17 2.95 -10.46
N HIS A 406 6.05 1.81 -9.76
CA HIS A 406 6.94 0.66 -9.94
C HIS A 406 6.88 0.14 -11.37
N ALA A 407 5.70 -0.02 -11.93
CA ALA A 407 5.54 -0.49 -13.30
C ALA A 407 6.12 0.49 -14.33
N MET A 408 6.06 1.81 -14.11
CA MET A 408 6.61 2.83 -15.02
C MET A 408 8.13 2.99 -14.90
N PHE A 409 8.66 3.10 -13.68
CA PHE A 409 10.07 3.50 -13.47
C PHE A 409 10.96 2.37 -12.91
N GLY A 410 10.38 1.21 -12.61
CA GLY A 410 11.06 0.08 -11.99
C GLY A 410 11.22 0.24 -10.48
N GLN A 411 11.70 -0.84 -9.84
CA GLN A 411 11.72 -0.96 -8.39
C GLN A 411 12.50 0.16 -7.68
N ARG A 412 13.72 0.48 -8.13
CA ARG A 412 14.57 1.46 -7.43
C ARG A 412 13.98 2.86 -7.43
N LEU A 413 13.54 3.35 -8.59
CA LEU A 413 12.96 4.68 -8.68
C LEU A 413 11.64 4.74 -7.90
N SER A 414 10.82 3.68 -7.93
CA SER A 414 9.59 3.62 -7.14
C SER A 414 9.84 3.74 -5.64
N LEU A 415 10.89 3.08 -5.12
CA LEU A 415 11.29 3.24 -3.71
C LEU A 415 11.68 4.68 -3.37
N ILE A 416 12.44 5.34 -4.24
CA ILE A 416 12.86 6.73 -4.06
C ILE A 416 11.63 7.65 -4.08
N ILE A 417 10.75 7.48 -5.08
CA ILE A 417 9.52 8.27 -5.22
C ILE A 417 8.62 8.07 -3.99
N GLY A 418 8.44 6.84 -3.52
CA GLY A 418 7.65 6.55 -2.32
C GLY A 418 8.23 7.17 -1.05
N GLN A 419 9.55 7.18 -0.91
CA GLN A 419 10.19 7.86 0.21
C GLN A 419 9.98 9.38 0.16
N ILE A 420 10.12 9.99 -1.02
CA ILE A 420 9.87 11.42 -1.23
C ILE A 420 8.42 11.76 -0.91
N THR A 421 7.47 10.97 -1.41
CA THR A 421 6.03 11.18 -1.19
C THR A 421 5.67 11.10 0.29
N ARG A 422 6.27 10.19 1.07
CA ARG A 422 6.07 10.15 2.55
C ARG A 422 6.48 11.43 3.23
N PHE A 423 7.66 11.94 2.91
CA PHE A 423 8.16 13.20 3.50
C PHE A 423 7.34 14.39 3.03
N LEU A 424 6.91 14.41 1.77
CA LEU A 424 6.03 15.46 1.24
C LEU A 424 4.66 15.45 1.94
N MET A 425 4.06 14.28 2.13
CA MET A 425 2.81 14.13 2.87
C MET A 425 2.96 14.54 4.34
N LEU A 426 4.11 14.25 4.97
CA LEU A 426 4.42 14.76 6.30
C LEU A 426 4.51 16.29 6.32
N PHE A 427 5.16 16.89 5.32
CA PHE A 427 5.23 18.35 5.20
C PHE A 427 3.83 18.97 5.01
N VAL A 428 2.98 18.38 4.16
CA VAL A 428 1.58 18.79 4.01
C VAL A 428 0.83 18.67 5.34
N ALA A 429 1.05 17.59 6.09
CA ALA A 429 0.41 17.38 7.39
C ALA A 429 0.87 18.37 8.48
N LEU A 430 2.07 18.93 8.38
CA LEU A 430 2.52 20.01 9.27
C LEU A 430 1.80 21.34 8.98
N ILE A 431 1.39 21.56 7.73
CA ILE A 431 0.60 22.73 7.32
C ILE A 431 -0.88 22.50 7.65
N GLN A 432 -1.37 21.28 7.43
CA GLN A 432 -2.75 20.87 7.63
C GLN A 432 -2.79 19.67 8.58
N SER A 433 -3.09 19.94 9.85
CA SER A 433 -3.07 18.95 10.93
C SER A 433 -3.97 17.74 10.69
N GLU A 434 -4.96 17.85 9.80
CA GLU A 434 -5.90 16.79 9.44
C GLU A 434 -5.23 15.61 8.72
N PHE A 435 -4.15 15.87 7.98
CA PHE A 435 -3.37 14.80 7.32
C PHE A 435 -2.33 14.14 8.23
N MET A 436 -2.22 14.54 9.51
CA MET A 436 -1.20 14.03 10.42
C MET A 436 -1.30 12.52 10.64
N ILE A 437 -2.51 12.02 10.90
CA ILE A 437 -2.74 10.58 11.11
C ILE A 437 -2.37 9.81 9.84
N LEU A 438 -2.78 10.32 8.68
CA LEU A 438 -2.47 9.73 7.38
C LEU A 438 -0.96 9.69 7.12
N ALA A 439 -0.28 10.82 7.32
CA ALA A 439 1.16 10.92 7.13
C ALA A 439 1.90 9.93 8.03
N ILE A 440 1.53 9.81 9.31
CA ILE A 440 2.12 8.83 10.23
C ILE A 440 1.89 7.40 9.74
N LEU A 441 0.66 7.07 9.33
CA LEU A 441 0.31 5.73 8.83
C LEU A 441 1.16 5.36 7.60
N LEU A 442 1.40 6.30 6.69
CA LEU A 442 2.21 6.09 5.49
C LEU A 442 3.66 5.68 5.80
N PHE A 443 4.24 6.09 6.94
CA PHE A 443 5.58 5.64 7.36
C PHE A 443 5.60 4.17 7.84
N PHE A 444 4.47 3.64 8.30
CA PHE A 444 4.35 2.24 8.71
C PHE A 444 4.09 1.29 7.54
N LEU A 445 3.62 1.80 6.39
CA LEU A 445 3.52 0.97 5.19
C LEU A 445 4.93 0.53 4.72
N PRO A 446 5.09 -0.68 4.18
CA PRO A 446 6.32 -1.05 3.48
C PRO A 446 6.44 -0.27 2.16
N LEU A 447 7.66 0.10 1.77
CA LEU A 447 7.93 0.66 0.42
C LEU A 447 8.24 -0.42 -0.60
N ASN A 448 8.79 -1.56 -0.16
CA ASN A 448 9.15 -2.65 -1.04
C ASN A 448 7.88 -3.38 -1.47
N ASP A 449 7.69 -3.40 -2.78
CA ASP A 449 6.69 -4.22 -3.44
C ASP A 449 7.31 -5.50 -4.02
N GLU A 450 6.48 -6.52 -4.25
CA GLU A 450 6.90 -7.76 -4.89
C GLU A 450 7.15 -7.53 -6.39
N PRO A 451 8.37 -7.79 -6.91
CA PRO A 451 8.67 -7.54 -8.30
C PRO A 451 7.90 -8.48 -9.22
N ALA A 452 7.59 -8.00 -10.43
CA ALA A 452 7.04 -8.84 -11.48
C ALA A 452 8.05 -9.93 -11.91
N LEU A 453 7.56 -11.05 -12.45
CA LEU A 453 8.41 -12.10 -12.97
C LEU A 453 9.34 -11.60 -14.09
N ASN A 454 8.86 -10.68 -14.93
CA ASN A 454 9.67 -9.91 -15.86
C ASN A 454 9.61 -8.41 -15.50
N ASP A 455 10.52 -7.97 -14.63
CA ASP A 455 10.63 -6.61 -14.12
C ASP A 455 11.60 -5.72 -14.92
N VAL A 456 12.40 -6.32 -15.81
CA VAL A 456 13.35 -5.57 -16.66
C VAL A 456 12.65 -4.90 -17.83
N SER A 457 11.59 -5.51 -18.34
CA SER A 457 10.85 -5.02 -19.51
C SER A 457 9.98 -3.82 -19.16
N GLU A 458 10.17 -2.73 -19.88
CA GLU A 458 9.49 -1.46 -19.62
C GLU A 458 8.06 -1.46 -20.19
N VAL A 459 7.24 -0.55 -19.66
CA VAL A 459 5.91 -0.25 -20.20
C VAL A 459 6.06 0.55 -21.51
N ASP A 460 5.01 0.56 -22.32
CA ASP A 460 4.95 1.34 -23.56
C ASP A 460 4.54 2.79 -23.30
N ASP A 461 4.88 3.66 -24.26
CA ASP A 461 4.67 5.11 -24.18
C ASP A 461 3.22 5.51 -23.85
N VAL A 462 2.23 4.73 -24.31
CA VAL A 462 0.80 5.01 -24.02
C VAL A 462 0.50 4.81 -22.53
N ARG A 463 1.00 3.73 -21.94
CA ARG A 463 0.87 3.47 -20.50
C ARG A 463 1.60 4.55 -19.69
N ASP A 464 2.77 5.00 -20.13
CA ASP A 464 3.47 6.09 -19.46
C ASP A 464 2.65 7.39 -19.45
N ILE A 465 2.03 7.76 -20.58
CA ILE A 465 1.14 8.92 -20.66
C ILE A 465 -0.05 8.77 -19.72
N ILE A 466 -0.70 7.60 -19.70
CA ILE A 466 -1.83 7.33 -18.80
C ILE A 466 -1.39 7.43 -17.33
N GLY A 467 -0.22 6.91 -16.99
CA GLY A 467 0.33 6.98 -15.63
C GLY A 467 0.61 8.41 -15.20
N LEU A 468 1.21 9.22 -16.09
CA LEU A 468 1.41 10.66 -15.84
C LEU A 468 0.09 11.42 -15.70
N MET A 469 -0.93 11.12 -16.51
CA MET A 469 -2.27 11.69 -16.36
C MET A 469 -2.89 11.31 -15.02
N THR A 470 -2.73 10.05 -14.58
CA THR A 470 -3.25 9.55 -13.31
C THR A 470 -2.59 10.24 -12.12
N LEU A 471 -1.26 10.43 -12.15
CA LEU A 471 -0.55 11.25 -11.18
C LEU A 471 -1.00 12.72 -11.21
N GLY A 472 -1.29 13.26 -12.40
CA GLY A 472 -1.88 14.58 -12.55
C GLY A 472 -3.23 14.71 -11.86
N VAL A 473 -4.12 13.72 -12.04
CA VAL A 473 -5.42 13.66 -11.36
C VAL A 473 -5.23 13.61 -9.84
N LEU A 474 -4.35 12.73 -9.34
CA LEU A 474 -3.99 12.67 -7.92
C LEU A 474 -3.59 14.06 -7.36
N LEU A 475 -2.69 14.76 -8.06
CA LEU A 475 -2.25 16.09 -7.64
C LEU A 475 -3.41 17.08 -7.59
N THR A 476 -4.34 17.03 -8.54
CA THR A 476 -5.54 17.90 -8.48
C THR A 476 -6.48 17.54 -7.33
N ILE A 477 -6.51 16.28 -6.88
CA ILE A 477 -7.33 15.88 -5.75
C ILE A 477 -6.71 16.34 -4.43
N ILE A 478 -5.39 16.18 -4.26
CA ILE A 478 -4.69 16.49 -3.01
C ILE A 478 -4.39 17.99 -2.85
N LEU A 479 -4.04 18.67 -3.94
CA LEU A 479 -3.61 20.07 -3.84
C LEU A 479 -4.81 21.00 -3.69
N PRO A 480 -4.71 22.01 -2.79
CA PRO A 480 -5.75 23.00 -2.64
C PRO A 480 -5.86 23.87 -3.89
N MET A 481 -7.04 24.42 -4.10
CA MET A 481 -7.34 25.26 -5.25
C MET A 481 -6.42 26.50 -5.29
N PRO A 482 -5.60 26.69 -6.34
CA PRO A 482 -4.75 27.87 -6.47
C PRO A 482 -5.58 29.15 -6.52
N ARG A 483 -5.10 30.21 -5.85
CA ARG A 483 -5.81 31.51 -5.78
C ARG A 483 -6.14 32.10 -7.16
N LEU A 484 -5.24 31.94 -8.14
CA LEU A 484 -5.44 32.41 -9.52
C LEU A 484 -6.63 31.71 -10.20
N LEU A 485 -6.75 30.39 -10.04
CA LEU A 485 -7.87 29.63 -10.58
C LEU A 485 -9.17 29.94 -9.83
N ALA A 486 -9.09 30.13 -8.51
CA ALA A 486 -10.25 30.53 -7.71
C ALA A 486 -10.78 31.93 -8.11
N GLN A 487 -9.93 32.82 -8.63
CA GLN A 487 -10.34 34.12 -9.16
C GLN A 487 -10.97 34.02 -10.55
N LEU A 488 -10.57 33.06 -11.38
CA LEU A 488 -11.15 32.83 -12.72
C LEU A 488 -12.49 32.11 -12.68
N LEU A 489 -12.74 31.33 -11.63
CA LEU A 489 -13.97 30.54 -11.43
C LEU A 489 -15.05 31.30 -10.64
N ASN A 490 -14.82 32.58 -10.31
CA ASN A 490 -15.81 33.51 -9.77
C ASN A 490 -15.91 34.71 -10.70
#